data_AF-A0A7J4S8E3-F1
#
_entry.id   AF-A0A7J4S8E3-F1
#
_cell.length_a   1.000
_cell.length_b   1.000
_cell.length_c   1.000
_cell.angle_alpha   90.00
_cell.angle_beta   90.00
_cell.angle_gamma   90.00
#
_symmetry.space_group_name_H-M   'P 1'
#
loop_
_entity.id
_entity.type
_entity.pdbx_description
1 polymer ?
#
loop_
_entity_poly.entity_id
_entity_poly.type
_entity_poly.pdbx_seq_one_letter_code
_entity_poly.pdbx_strand_id
1 'polypeptide(L)' 'MSSVIVEKPIDPRTCGHEEIEQLGHDRGAVFLRCATCGSIVISHGAHRWIIRPTDDSGPLPF' A
#
# COMPACT_ATOMS: atom_id res chain seq x y z
N MET A 1 1.99 29.52 -12.61
CA MET A 1 2.86 29.11 -11.48
C MET A 1 2.78 27.60 -11.40
N SER A 2 3.84 26.90 -11.78
CA SER A 2 3.87 25.43 -11.76
C SER A 2 4.37 24.98 -10.39
N SER A 3 3.51 24.32 -9.62
CA SER A 3 3.89 23.74 -8.34
C SER A 3 4.78 22.52 -8.60
N VAL A 4 6.04 22.60 -8.16
CA VAL A 4 6.93 21.44 -8.13
C VAL A 4 6.45 20.57 -6.97
N ILE A 5 5.81 19.43 -7.27
CA ILE A 5 5.45 18.43 -6.26
C ILE A 5 6.76 17.76 -5.86
N VAL A 6 7.25 18.06 -4.65
CA VAL A 6 8.35 17.32 -4.05
C VAL A 6 7.76 16.00 -3.55
N GLU A 7 7.81 14.97 -4.37
CA GLU A 7 7.48 13.60 -3.97
C GLU A 7 8.56 13.12 -3.00
N LYS A 8 8.35 13.34 -1.70
CA LYS A 8 9.19 12.73 -0.69
C LYS A 8 8.96 11.21 -0.78
N PRO A 9 9.99 10.39 -0.99
CA PRO A 9 9.81 8.94 -1.05
C PRO A 9 9.22 8.47 0.28
N ILE A 10 8.04 7.86 0.20
CA ILE A 10 7.34 7.32 1.35
C ILE A 10 7.88 5.92 1.58
N ASP A 11 8.45 5.68 2.76
CA ASP A 11 8.82 4.33 3.16
C ASP A 11 7.53 3.50 3.32
N PRO A 12 7.29 2.48 2.47
CA PRO A 12 6.09 1.64 2.55
C PRO A 12 5.94 0.91 3.89
N ARG A 13 7.00 0.83 4.71
CA ARG A 13 7.00 0.21 6.04
C ARG A 13 6.32 1.05 7.10
N THR A 14 6.37 2.37 6.95
CA THR A 14 5.83 3.34 7.92
C THR A 14 4.49 3.92 7.50
N CYS A 15 4.02 3.58 6.30
CA CYS A 15 2.74 4.03 5.79
C CYS A 15 1.56 3.47 6.61
N GLY A 16 0.65 4.34 7.05
CA GLY A 16 -0.57 3.96 7.76
C GLY A 16 -1.67 3.36 6.87
N HIS A 17 -1.51 3.44 5.55
CA HIS A 17 -2.47 2.96 4.55
C HIS A 17 -3.89 3.52 4.76
N GLU A 18 -3.97 4.83 4.98
CA GLU A 18 -5.22 5.59 5.18
C GLU A 18 -5.88 5.95 3.84
N GLU A 19 -5.06 6.26 2.84
CA GLU A 19 -5.52 6.53 1.47
C GLU A 19 -5.53 5.23 0.66
N ILE A 20 -6.68 4.57 0.63
CA ILE A 20 -6.89 3.29 -0.04
C ILE A 20 -7.89 3.38 -1.19
N GLU A 21 -7.53 2.79 -2.32
CA GLU A 21 -8.38 2.60 -3.50
C GLU A 21 -8.80 1.13 -3.58
N GLN A 22 -10.08 0.85 -3.81
CA GLN A 22 -10.55 -0.53 -3.93
C GLN A 22 -10.24 -1.10 -5.32
N LEU A 23 -9.51 -2.21 -5.35
CA LEU A 23 -9.19 -2.96 -6.57
C LEU A 23 -10.24 -4.02 -6.89
N GLY A 24 -10.88 -4.58 -5.87
CA GLY A 24 -11.89 -5.63 -6.04
C GLY A 24 -12.17 -6.40 -4.76
N HIS A 25 -12.89 -7.51 -4.92
CA HIS A 25 -13.25 -8.41 -3.83
C HIS A 25 -13.38 -9.86 -4.33
N ASP A 26 -13.11 -10.83 -3.47
CA ASP A 26 -13.38 -12.26 -3.71
C ASP A 26 -13.68 -12.98 -2.40
N ARG A 27 -14.77 -13.77 -2.36
CA ARG A 27 -15.16 -14.61 -1.21
C ARG A 27 -15.04 -13.96 0.18
N GLY A 28 -15.37 -12.66 0.27
CA GLY A 28 -15.33 -11.88 1.51
C GLY A 28 -14.01 -11.14 1.76
N ALA A 29 -12.95 -11.41 1.00
CA ALA A 29 -11.75 -10.61 0.99
C ALA A 29 -11.95 -9.37 0.10
N VAL A 30 -11.44 -8.22 0.57
CA VAL A 30 -11.38 -6.96 -0.19
C VAL A 30 -9.93 -6.63 -0.47
N PHE A 31 -9.64 -6.36 -1.73
CA PHE A 31 -8.31 -5.98 -2.20
C PHE A 31 -8.28 -4.47 -2.40
N LEU A 32 -7.31 -3.83 -1.75
CA LEU A 32 -7.16 -2.38 -1.73
C LEU A 32 -5.73 -2.04 -2.14
N ARG A 33 -5.54 -0.94 -2.85
CA ARG A 33 -4.23 -0.36 -3.14
C ARG A 33 -4.06 0.91 -2.32
N CYS A 34 -2.95 1.04 -1.61
CA CYS A 34 -2.61 2.30 -0.99
C CYS A 34 -2.12 3.28 -2.05
N ALA A 35 -2.79 4.42 -2.22
CA ALA A 35 -2.39 5.45 -3.17
C ALA A 35 -1.04 6.09 -2.78
N THR A 36 -0.74 6.10 -1.48
CA THR A 36 0.43 6.72 -0.89
C THR A 36 1.73 5.93 -1.09
N CYS A 37 1.73 4.61 -0.83
CA CYS A 37 2.93 3.77 -0.91
C CYS A 37 2.84 2.60 -1.90
N GLY A 38 1.72 2.47 -2.60
CA GLY A 38 1.51 1.43 -3.60
C GLY A 38 1.30 0.02 -3.06
N SER A 39 1.35 -0.20 -1.74
CA SER A 39 1.13 -1.52 -1.13
C SER A 39 -0.28 -2.04 -1.39
N ILE A 40 -0.41 -3.35 -1.56
CA ILE A 40 -1.70 -4.03 -1.60
C ILE A 40 -2.10 -4.40 -0.19
N VAL A 41 -3.27 -3.93 0.22
CA VAL A 41 -3.89 -4.26 1.49
C VAL A 41 -5.01 -5.24 1.22
N ILE A 42 -4.97 -6.39 1.89
CA ILE A 42 -6.02 -7.41 1.83
C ILE A 42 -6.74 -7.39 3.16
N SER A 43 -8.06 -7.20 3.13
CA SER A 43 -8.90 -7.21 4.34
C SER A 43 -9.92 -8.35 4.25
N HIS A 44 -10.03 -9.16 5.30
CA HIS A 44 -11.03 -10.23 5.40
C HIS A 44 -11.52 -10.36 6.85
N GLY A 45 -12.75 -9.93 7.11
CA GLY A 45 -13.29 -9.84 8.47
C GLY A 45 -12.47 -8.88 9.34
N ALA A 46 -11.99 -9.35 10.49
CA ALA A 46 -11.12 -8.59 11.39
C ALA A 46 -9.63 -8.66 11.02
N HIS A 47 -9.26 -9.42 9.98
CA HIS A 47 -7.88 -9.61 9.58
C HIS A 47 -7.47 -8.69 8.43
N ARG A 48 -6.23 -8.22 8.49
CA ARG A 48 -5.60 -7.37 7.49
C ARG A 48 -4.20 -7.88 7.18
N TRP A 49 -3.88 -8.03 5.91
CA TRP A 49 -2.53 -8.33 5.41
C TRP A 49 -2.05 -7.24 4.48
N ILE A 50 -0.74 -7.01 4.45
CA ILE A 50 -0.11 -5.98 3.65
C ILE A 50 0.97 -6.64 2.79
N ILE A 51 0.80 -6.56 1.47
CA ILE A 51 1.82 -6.92 0.49
C ILE A 51 2.50 -5.63 0.08
N ARG A 52 3.74 -5.46 0.53
CA ARG A 52 4.55 -4.29 0.20
C ARG A 52 5.19 -4.49 -1.17
N PRO A 53 5.30 -3.44 -2.00
CA PRO A 53 6.14 -3.48 -3.18
C PRO A 53 7.57 -3.74 -2.71
N THR A 54 8.23 -4.73 -3.31
CA THR A 54 9.68 -4.88 -3.17
C THR A 54 10.34 -3.89 -4.10
N ASP A 55 11.33 -3.17 -3.60
CA ASP A 55 12.33 -2.53 -4.44
C ASP A 55 13.22 -3.60 -5.09
N ASP A 56 13.96 -3.26 -6.16
CA ASP A 56 14.95 -4.15 -6.82
C ASP A 56 16.04 -4.67 -5.84
N SER A 57 16.07 -4.12 -4.62
CA SER A 57 16.90 -4.53 -3.48
C SER A 57 16.50 -5.88 -2.85
N GLY A 58 15.36 -6.46 -3.23
CA GLY A 58 14.83 -7.70 -2.65
C GLY A 58 14.06 -7.49 -1.34
N PRO A 59 13.57 -8.56 -0.70
CA PRO A 59 12.90 -8.45 0.59
C PRO A 59 13.88 -7.97 1.65
N LEU A 60 13.65 -6.77 2.18
CA LEU A 60 14.47 -6.23 3.25
C LEU A 60 14.22 -7.01 4.57
N PRO A 61 15.24 -7.14 5.44
CA PRO A 61 15.14 -7.94 6.66
C PRO A 61 14.05 -7.42 7.62
N PHE A 62 13.48 -8.37 8.37
CA PHE A 62 12.39 -8.18 9.34
C PHE A 62 12.77 -7.27 10.52
#